data_AF-A0A6A3LLL4-F1
#
_entry.id   AF-A0A6A3LLL4-F1
#
_cell.length_a   1.000
_cell.length_b   1.000
_cell.length_c   1.000
_cell.angle_alpha   90.00
_cell.angle_beta   90.00
_cell.angle_gamma   90.00
#
_symmetry.space_group_name_H-M   'P 1'
#
loop_
_entity.id
_entity.type
_entity.pdbx_description
1 polymer ?
#
loop_
_entity_poly.entity_id
_entity_poly.type
_entity_poly.pdbx_seq_one_letter_code
_entity_poly.pdbx_strand_id
1 'polypeptide(L)'
;MSGVPMGEYEAVRKVQCLFRARRARRVMQRAREQRYQRIFSIAHNEFFYYNLWQGSKSWTRPAEISEDFDVPIRDPDASPRISPPFTPVEAAIKLQAVWRGFQARRLTMKLLCDRYEKHFDLEKERVYYVLKPGVPKSAKKEPPTKLWDPPPLLRKRYDLGEPVEIRRLARFANMAPDEAARIVQHAYRCYRGRQFMRRILRSRIKKLWDATTGRYYYYNATTKESSWEKPRLLLHDEGDDEIQGPKVGRGDTSTNAQGRRRHAVKLRPEKFNNEEAAARTIQALYRRFATRKMMLELLSRRYRKLRDPVSGQPYYYDSVAGAATWFKPAVLGDYDLELFDDSGTVSESGKRKSTLIAPQSTAFHAVAKLPRISERARQKRHKRRLQRLRQMSRDEAASRLQRMWRTRRAKKELRELLFDAYEKIFDPTTEHFYYYNRKTGVAKWEKPALLVGDDRDIKETKIIKRRRSHTVTEPTEAKLLVFAFMRCAAARLELHRLLKERIQKVFDPNSQQYYYFDKLTGQSSWKKPVTLKGYDLTPV
;
A
#
# COMPACT_ATOMS: atom_id res chain seq x y z
N MET A 1 -53.24 1.38 -65.64
CA MET A 1 -52.18 0.38 -65.86
C MET A 1 -52.73 -0.99 -65.50
N SER A 2 -53.11 -1.76 -66.53
CA SER A 2 -53.63 -3.11 -66.43
C SER A 2 -52.53 -4.05 -65.93
N GLY A 3 -52.66 -4.50 -64.68
CA GLY A 3 -51.73 -5.48 -64.10
C GLY A 3 -51.82 -6.80 -64.85
N VAL A 4 -50.66 -7.38 -65.17
CA VAL A 4 -50.54 -8.71 -65.77
C VAL A 4 -51.34 -9.71 -64.92
N PRO A 5 -52.24 -10.53 -65.52
CA PRO A 5 -53.02 -11.51 -64.78
C PRO A 5 -52.07 -12.50 -64.09
N MET A 6 -52.25 -12.64 -62.78
CA MET A 6 -51.40 -13.49 -61.94
C MET A 6 -51.56 -14.96 -62.37
N GLY A 7 -50.47 -15.58 -62.82
CA GLY A 7 -50.49 -16.99 -63.21
C GLY A 7 -50.85 -17.89 -62.03
N GLU A 8 -51.50 -19.03 -62.30
CA GLU A 8 -51.99 -19.97 -61.28
C GLU A 8 -50.91 -20.38 -60.27
N TYR A 9 -49.69 -20.63 -60.76
CA TYR A 9 -48.53 -20.96 -59.93
C TYR A 9 -48.15 -19.82 -58.96
N GLU A 10 -48.16 -18.57 -59.43
CA GLU A 10 -47.86 -17.42 -58.59
C GLU A 10 -48.96 -17.17 -57.55
N ALA A 11 -50.23 -17.38 -57.93
CA ALA A 11 -51.38 -17.28 -57.03
C ALA A 11 -51.28 -18.31 -55.90
N VAL A 12 -51.01 -19.58 -56.22
CA VAL A 12 -50.82 -20.66 -55.22
C VAL A 12 -49.64 -20.35 -54.30
N ARG A 13 -48.50 -19.89 -54.85
CA ARG A 13 -47.33 -19.52 -54.04
C ARG A 13 -47.64 -18.36 -53.09
N LYS A 14 -48.36 -17.33 -53.52
CA LYS A 14 -48.76 -16.20 -52.65
C LYS A 14 -49.73 -16.64 -51.57
N VAL A 15 -50.72 -17.48 -51.88
CA VAL A 15 -51.65 -18.05 -50.88
C VAL A 15 -50.90 -18.90 -49.86
N GLN A 16 -49.96 -19.75 -50.28
CA GLN A 16 -49.12 -20.54 -49.37
C GLN A 16 -48.22 -19.65 -48.50
N CYS A 17 -47.62 -18.60 -49.06
CA CYS A 17 -46.86 -17.60 -48.29
C CYS A 17 -47.74 -16.87 -47.27
N LEU A 18 -48.93 -16.43 -47.64
CA LEU A 18 -49.90 -15.81 -46.73
C LEU A 18 -50.36 -16.76 -45.63
N PHE A 19 -50.58 -18.04 -45.96
CA PHE A 19 -50.92 -19.08 -44.99
C PHE A 19 -49.78 -19.32 -44.00
N ARG A 20 -48.54 -19.47 -44.49
CA ARG A 20 -47.33 -19.59 -43.63
C ARG A 20 -47.15 -18.36 -42.75
N ALA A 21 -47.34 -17.16 -43.29
CA ALA A 21 -47.28 -15.92 -42.53
C ALA A 21 -48.38 -15.84 -41.46
N ARG A 22 -49.62 -16.24 -41.79
CA ARG A 22 -50.74 -16.29 -40.84
C ARG A 22 -50.49 -17.34 -39.75
N ARG A 23 -49.96 -18.51 -40.11
CA ARG A 23 -49.55 -19.56 -39.15
C ARG A 23 -48.44 -19.07 -38.23
N ALA A 24 -47.39 -18.45 -38.77
CA ALA A 24 -46.29 -17.88 -37.98
C ALA A 24 -46.79 -16.80 -37.01
N ARG A 25 -47.68 -15.89 -37.45
CA ARG A 25 -48.33 -14.91 -36.57
C ARG A 25 -49.08 -15.56 -35.42
N ARG A 26 -49.88 -16.61 -35.67
CA ARG A 26 -50.59 -17.36 -34.62
C ARG A 26 -49.65 -18.05 -33.63
N VAL A 27 -48.56 -18.65 -34.13
CA VAL A 27 -47.54 -19.28 -33.26
C VAL A 27 -46.86 -18.24 -32.38
N MET A 28 -46.47 -17.10 -32.94
CA MET A 28 -45.87 -16.00 -32.18
C MET A 28 -46.85 -15.39 -31.17
N GLN A 29 -48.13 -15.29 -31.51
CA GLN A 29 -49.17 -14.84 -30.60
C GLN A 29 -49.35 -15.81 -29.43
N ARG A 30 -49.51 -17.12 -29.68
CA ARG A 30 -49.56 -18.15 -28.62
C ARG A 30 -48.32 -18.12 -27.73
N ALA A 31 -47.15 -17.95 -28.33
CA ALA A 31 -45.90 -17.85 -27.59
C ALA A 31 -45.79 -16.56 -26.75
N ARG A 32 -46.52 -15.48 -27.08
CA ARG A 32 -46.62 -14.27 -26.25
C ARG A 32 -47.61 -14.47 -25.11
N GLU A 33 -48.76 -15.05 -25.40
CA GLU A 33 -49.83 -15.35 -24.44
C GLU A 33 -49.32 -16.25 -23.29
N GLN A 34 -48.50 -17.26 -23.61
CA GLN A 34 -47.87 -18.15 -22.61
C GLN A 34 -46.81 -17.48 -21.70
N ARG A 35 -46.40 -16.23 -21.98
CA ARG A 35 -45.37 -15.52 -21.19
C ARG A 35 -45.94 -14.74 -20.02
N TYR A 36 -47.26 -14.54 -19.98
CA TYR A 36 -47.89 -13.73 -18.97
C TYR A 36 -48.65 -14.59 -17.98
N GLN A 37 -48.55 -14.22 -16.71
CA GLN A 37 -49.38 -14.76 -15.63
C GLN A 37 -50.05 -13.62 -14.90
N ARG A 38 -51.27 -13.87 -14.42
CA ARG A 38 -52.02 -12.92 -13.60
C ARG A 38 -51.83 -13.29 -12.13
N ILE A 39 -51.45 -12.32 -11.31
CA ILE A 39 -51.14 -12.53 -9.88
C ILE A 39 -52.03 -11.62 -9.05
N PHE A 40 -52.66 -12.17 -8.02
CA PHE A 40 -53.52 -11.39 -7.12
C PHE A 40 -52.71 -10.68 -6.04
N SER A 41 -52.91 -9.38 -5.88
CA SER A 41 -52.28 -8.57 -4.84
C SER A 41 -53.25 -8.36 -3.67
N ILE A 42 -52.98 -9.01 -2.54
CA ILE A 42 -53.80 -8.88 -1.32
C ILE A 42 -53.86 -7.42 -0.83
N ALA A 43 -52.74 -6.70 -0.90
CA ALA A 43 -52.65 -5.33 -0.40
C ALA A 43 -53.47 -4.31 -1.23
N HIS A 44 -53.70 -4.61 -2.51
CA HIS A 44 -54.38 -3.71 -3.45
C HIS A 44 -55.76 -4.23 -3.85
N ASN A 45 -56.10 -5.46 -3.47
CA ASN A 45 -57.32 -6.17 -3.86
C ASN A 45 -57.53 -6.25 -5.39
N GLU A 46 -56.42 -6.32 -6.15
CA GLU A 46 -56.44 -6.30 -7.62
C GLU A 46 -55.44 -7.29 -8.20
N PHE A 47 -55.71 -7.73 -9.43
CA PHE A 47 -54.78 -8.54 -10.20
C PHE A 47 -53.77 -7.67 -10.96
N PHE A 48 -52.52 -8.11 -11.02
CA PHE A 48 -51.50 -7.53 -11.88
C PHE A 48 -50.91 -8.58 -12.84
N TYR A 49 -50.35 -8.11 -13.94
CA TYR A 49 -49.74 -8.94 -14.97
C TYR A 49 -48.24 -9.04 -14.74
N TYR A 50 -47.71 -10.26 -14.80
CA TYR A 50 -46.29 -10.55 -14.68
C TYR A 50 -45.77 -11.23 -15.94
N ASN A 51 -44.71 -10.68 -16.52
CA ASN A 51 -44.00 -11.29 -17.64
C ASN A 51 -42.93 -12.24 -17.10
N LEU A 52 -43.09 -13.54 -17.35
CA LEU A 52 -42.20 -14.60 -16.87
C LEU A 52 -40.76 -14.48 -17.41
N TRP A 53 -40.57 -13.87 -18.58
CA TRP A 53 -39.28 -13.85 -19.27
C TRP A 53 -38.50 -12.55 -19.03
N GLN A 54 -39.20 -11.41 -19.06
CA GLN A 54 -38.59 -10.10 -18.80
C GLN A 54 -38.58 -9.73 -17.32
N GLY A 55 -39.42 -10.38 -16.50
CA GLY A 55 -39.63 -10.01 -15.11
C GLY A 55 -40.37 -8.67 -14.94
N SER A 56 -40.97 -8.12 -16.01
CA SER A 56 -41.75 -6.89 -15.99
C SER A 56 -43.12 -7.12 -15.35
N LYS A 57 -43.65 -6.07 -14.72
CA LYS A 57 -44.90 -6.09 -13.95
C LYS A 57 -45.75 -4.89 -14.35
N SER A 58 -47.04 -5.09 -14.54
CA SER A 58 -47.96 -3.99 -14.85
C SER A 58 -49.31 -4.21 -14.17
N TRP A 59 -49.93 -3.11 -13.72
CA TRP A 59 -51.32 -3.11 -13.26
C TRP A 59 -52.30 -3.25 -14.43
N THR A 60 -51.94 -2.68 -15.59
CA THR A 60 -52.74 -2.74 -16.81
C THR A 60 -52.41 -3.97 -17.65
N ARG A 61 -53.41 -4.47 -18.41
CA ARG A 61 -53.23 -5.55 -19.37
C ARG A 61 -52.23 -5.10 -20.45
N PRO A 62 -51.12 -5.83 -20.66
CA PRO A 62 -50.16 -5.52 -21.71
C PRO A 62 -50.79 -5.56 -23.10
N ALA A 63 -50.43 -4.60 -23.96
CA ALA A 63 -50.97 -4.49 -25.32
C ALA A 63 -50.58 -5.67 -26.23
N GLU A 64 -49.58 -6.47 -25.83
CA GLU A 64 -49.17 -7.66 -26.57
C GLU A 64 -50.12 -8.86 -26.42
N ILE A 65 -51.06 -8.79 -25.47
CA ILE A 65 -52.04 -9.84 -25.17
C ILE A 65 -53.38 -9.47 -25.81
N SER A 66 -54.01 -10.41 -26.51
CA SER A 66 -55.36 -10.24 -27.06
C SER A 66 -56.40 -10.09 -25.95
N GLU A 67 -57.41 -9.23 -26.13
CA GLU A 67 -58.46 -8.99 -25.15
C GLU A 67 -59.28 -10.26 -24.82
N ASP A 68 -59.49 -11.10 -25.84
CA ASP A 68 -60.25 -12.36 -25.76
C ASP A 68 -59.50 -13.50 -25.05
N PHE A 69 -58.20 -13.33 -24.79
CA PHE A 69 -57.37 -14.36 -24.17
C PHE A 69 -57.43 -14.27 -22.64
N ASP A 70 -57.90 -15.34 -21.98
CA ASP A 70 -57.88 -15.44 -20.53
C ASP A 70 -56.48 -15.82 -20.01
N VAL A 71 -55.87 -14.92 -19.25
CA VAL A 71 -54.49 -15.07 -18.76
C VAL A 71 -54.50 -15.95 -17.51
N PRO A 72 -53.70 -17.04 -17.46
CA PRO A 72 -53.72 -17.96 -16.34
C PRO A 72 -53.34 -17.28 -15.03
N ILE A 73 -54.08 -17.61 -13.97
CA ILE A 73 -53.80 -17.13 -12.61
C ILE A 73 -52.66 -17.95 -12.02
N ARG A 74 -51.66 -17.28 -11.47
CA ARG A 74 -50.55 -17.92 -10.77
C ARG A 74 -50.99 -18.35 -9.36
N ASP A 75 -50.55 -19.53 -8.96
CA ASP A 75 -50.69 -20.01 -7.58
C ASP A 75 -50.00 -19.03 -6.59
N PRO A 76 -50.70 -18.56 -5.54
CA PRO A 76 -50.14 -17.68 -4.52
C PRO A 76 -48.93 -18.26 -3.77
N ASP A 77 -48.82 -19.59 -3.68
CA ASP A 77 -47.74 -20.28 -2.96
C ASP A 77 -46.56 -20.67 -3.85
N ALA A 78 -46.65 -20.40 -5.17
CA ALA A 78 -45.55 -20.65 -6.09
C ALA A 78 -44.34 -19.75 -5.80
N SER A 79 -43.15 -20.37 -5.68
CA SER A 79 -41.87 -19.67 -5.52
C SER A 79 -41.29 -19.24 -6.88
N PRO A 80 -40.69 -18.05 -7.02
CA PRO A 80 -40.50 -17.00 -6.00
C PRO A 80 -41.77 -16.17 -5.76
N ARG A 81 -41.92 -15.59 -4.57
CA ARG A 81 -42.99 -14.62 -4.28
C ARG A 81 -42.75 -13.33 -5.07
N ILE A 82 -43.70 -12.96 -5.92
CA ILE A 82 -43.62 -11.76 -6.77
C ILE A 82 -44.42 -10.63 -6.12
N SER A 83 -43.72 -9.58 -5.67
CA SER A 83 -44.39 -8.38 -5.14
C SER A 83 -45.09 -7.58 -6.26
N PRO A 84 -46.25 -6.96 -5.98
CA PRO A 84 -46.97 -6.15 -6.96
C PRO A 84 -46.14 -4.94 -7.44
N PRO A 85 -46.43 -4.41 -8.64
CA PRO A 85 -45.87 -3.13 -9.07
C PRO A 85 -46.34 -2.00 -8.15
N PHE A 86 -45.56 -0.93 -8.00
CA PHE A 86 -46.01 0.22 -7.21
C PHE A 86 -47.19 0.91 -7.90
N THR A 87 -48.19 1.33 -7.14
CA THR A 87 -49.21 2.26 -7.65
C THR A 87 -48.59 3.63 -7.95
N PRO A 88 -49.22 4.49 -8.78
CA PRO A 88 -48.71 5.83 -9.03
C PRO A 88 -48.48 6.64 -7.75
N VAL A 89 -49.38 6.50 -6.77
CA VAL A 89 -49.26 7.19 -5.47
C VAL A 89 -48.13 6.61 -4.63
N GLU A 90 -48.02 5.28 -4.51
CA GLU A 90 -46.90 4.65 -3.79
C GLU A 90 -45.55 4.96 -4.43
N ALA A 91 -45.47 4.89 -5.76
CA ALA A 91 -44.29 5.25 -6.52
C ALA A 91 -43.90 6.70 -6.26
N ALA A 92 -44.87 7.63 -6.29
CA ALA A 92 -44.64 9.03 -5.96
C ALA A 92 -44.12 9.20 -4.52
N ILE A 93 -44.74 8.54 -3.53
CA ILE A 93 -44.28 8.59 -2.12
C ILE A 93 -42.86 8.06 -1.99
N LYS A 94 -42.55 6.92 -2.62
CA LYS A 94 -41.20 6.34 -2.60
C LYS A 94 -40.19 7.25 -3.28
N LEU A 95 -40.49 7.78 -4.46
CA LEU A 95 -39.62 8.72 -5.18
C LEU A 95 -39.37 9.99 -4.35
N GLN A 96 -40.43 10.56 -3.77
CA GLN A 96 -40.28 11.73 -2.89
C GLN A 96 -39.46 11.40 -1.64
N ALA A 97 -39.65 10.24 -1.02
CA ALA A 97 -38.86 9.81 0.14
C ALA A 97 -37.38 9.61 -0.22
N VAL A 98 -37.09 8.99 -1.37
CA VAL A 98 -35.73 8.86 -1.91
C VAL A 98 -35.13 10.25 -2.16
N TRP A 99 -35.88 11.17 -2.75
CA TRP A 99 -35.44 12.53 -3.03
C TRP A 99 -35.17 13.33 -1.77
N ARG A 100 -36.08 13.32 -0.78
CA ARG A 100 -35.87 13.95 0.54
C ARG A 100 -34.64 13.36 1.23
N GLY A 101 -34.48 12.04 1.18
CA GLY A 101 -33.29 11.36 1.70
C GLY A 101 -32.01 11.77 0.98
N PHE A 102 -32.05 11.97 -0.34
CA PHE A 102 -30.93 12.46 -1.14
C PHE A 102 -30.57 13.91 -0.76
N GLN A 103 -31.56 14.79 -0.63
CA GLN A 103 -31.35 16.18 -0.19
C GLN A 103 -30.71 16.23 1.20
N ALA A 104 -31.23 15.45 2.16
CA ALA A 104 -30.65 15.36 3.51
C ALA A 104 -29.20 14.88 3.47
N ARG A 105 -28.90 13.80 2.73
CA ARG A 105 -27.53 13.29 2.54
C ARG A 105 -26.59 14.35 1.95
N ARG A 106 -27.06 15.07 0.93
CA ARG A 106 -26.29 16.13 0.27
C ARG A 106 -25.99 17.29 1.21
N LEU A 107 -26.99 17.73 1.99
CA LEU A 107 -26.83 18.78 3.00
C LEU A 107 -25.85 18.34 4.10
N THR A 108 -26.01 17.13 4.65
CA THR A 108 -25.09 16.56 5.64
C THR A 108 -23.66 16.52 5.11
N MET A 109 -23.45 16.06 3.88
CA MET A 109 -22.13 16.03 3.27
C MET A 109 -21.54 17.43 3.13
N LYS A 110 -22.34 18.41 2.70
CA LYS A 110 -21.91 19.81 2.62
C LYS A 110 -21.45 20.34 3.98
N LEU A 111 -22.26 20.17 5.03
CA LEU A 111 -21.92 20.58 6.39
C LEU A 111 -20.66 19.89 6.91
N LEU A 112 -20.46 18.61 6.59
CA LEU A 112 -19.26 17.87 6.97
C LEU A 112 -18.02 18.39 6.22
N CYS A 113 -18.13 18.67 4.92
CA CYS A 113 -17.07 19.30 4.13
C CYS A 113 -16.75 20.73 4.63
N ASP A 114 -17.74 21.47 5.09
CA ASP A 114 -17.56 22.83 5.62
C ASP A 114 -16.93 22.82 7.02
N ARG A 115 -17.10 21.74 7.79
CA ARG A 115 -16.57 21.60 9.14
C ARG A 115 -15.24 20.85 9.21
N TYR A 116 -15.00 19.90 8.32
CA TYR A 116 -13.83 19.00 8.39
C TYR A 116 -13.04 18.97 7.09
N GLU A 117 -11.72 18.82 7.22
CA GLU A 117 -10.82 18.44 6.13
C GLU A 117 -10.25 17.06 6.38
N LYS A 118 -10.10 16.28 5.30
CA LYS A 118 -9.47 14.97 5.35
C LYS A 118 -8.02 15.10 4.88
N HIS A 119 -7.09 14.61 5.68
CA HIS A 119 -5.66 14.67 5.40
C HIS A 119 -5.05 13.27 5.43
N PHE A 120 -3.92 13.13 4.73
CA PHE A 120 -3.13 11.90 4.75
C PHE A 120 -1.76 12.16 5.38
N ASP A 121 -1.47 11.46 6.47
CA ASP A 121 -0.16 11.49 7.10
C ASP A 121 0.77 10.48 6.42
N LEU A 122 1.84 10.97 5.78
CA LEU A 122 2.83 10.16 5.06
C LEU A 122 3.73 9.35 5.99
N GLU A 123 3.96 9.79 7.23
CA GLU A 123 4.87 9.09 8.15
C GLU A 123 4.17 7.91 8.81
N LYS A 124 2.88 8.07 9.12
CA LYS A 124 2.05 7.03 9.75
C LYS A 124 1.21 6.23 8.77
N GLU A 125 1.27 6.58 7.48
CA GLU A 125 0.48 6.00 6.38
C GLU A 125 -1.02 5.92 6.71
N ARG A 126 -1.54 6.93 7.41
CA ARG A 126 -2.90 6.92 7.98
C ARG A 126 -3.61 8.24 7.71
N VAL A 127 -4.91 8.12 7.41
CA VAL A 127 -5.81 9.27 7.25
C VAL A 127 -6.19 9.84 8.61
N TYR A 128 -6.22 11.16 8.70
CA TYR A 128 -6.79 11.88 9.84
C TYR A 128 -7.70 13.01 9.35
N TYR A 129 -8.59 13.45 10.24
CA TYR A 129 -9.50 14.55 9.98
C TYR A 129 -9.09 15.76 10.81
N VAL A 130 -9.26 16.95 10.26
CA VAL A 130 -8.97 18.21 10.94
C VAL A 130 -10.24 19.04 10.96
N LEU A 131 -10.58 19.57 12.12
CA LEU A 131 -11.66 20.55 12.23
C LEU A 131 -11.19 21.84 11.56
N LYS A 132 -11.90 22.31 10.53
CA LYS A 132 -11.65 23.62 9.96
C LYS A 132 -11.88 24.65 11.08
N PRO A 133 -10.94 25.55 11.34
CA PRO A 133 -11.15 26.61 12.31
C PRO A 133 -12.36 27.43 11.83
N GLY A 134 -13.50 27.25 12.49
CA GLY A 134 -14.60 28.18 12.36
C GLY A 134 -14.06 29.54 12.78
N VAL A 135 -14.29 30.58 11.99
CA VAL A 135 -13.91 31.95 12.37
C VAL A 135 -14.64 32.25 13.70
N PRO A 136 -13.90 32.38 14.81
CA PRO A 136 -13.75 33.72 15.38
C PRO A 136 -12.29 34.19 15.39
N LYS A 137 -12.16 35.48 15.14
CA LYS A 137 -10.98 36.29 15.38
C LYS A 137 -10.74 36.34 16.91
N SER A 138 -9.46 36.34 17.29
CA SER A 138 -8.93 36.43 18.67
C SER A 138 -8.73 35.12 19.42
N ALA A 139 -7.65 35.10 20.21
CA ALA A 139 -7.04 34.01 20.97
C ALA A 139 -6.18 33.01 20.17
N LYS A 140 -4.86 33.19 20.32
CA LYS A 140 -3.73 32.24 20.15
C LYS A 140 -3.96 31.06 19.19
N LYS A 141 -3.23 31.06 18.07
CA LYS A 141 -3.14 29.93 17.10
C LYS A 141 -2.68 28.65 17.78
N GLU A 142 -3.60 27.90 18.38
CA GLU A 142 -3.37 26.51 18.72
C GLU A 142 -3.37 25.69 17.42
N PRO A 143 -2.44 24.74 17.26
CA PRO A 143 -2.43 23.87 16.09
C PRO A 143 -3.74 23.09 16.02
N PRO A 144 -4.37 22.98 14.83
CA PRO A 144 -5.68 22.38 14.73
C PRO A 144 -5.64 20.91 15.14
N THR A 145 -6.59 20.50 16.00
CA THR A 145 -6.62 19.16 16.60
C THR A 145 -6.75 18.09 15.54
N LYS A 146 -5.75 17.19 15.44
CA LYS A 146 -5.78 16.03 14.55
C LYS A 146 -6.71 14.96 15.12
N LEU A 147 -7.79 14.65 14.41
CA LEU A 147 -8.73 13.60 14.76
C LEU A 147 -8.44 12.31 13.98
N TRP A 148 -7.76 11.37 14.64
CA TRP A 148 -7.38 10.08 14.05
C TRP A 148 -8.55 9.10 13.94
N ASP A 149 -9.53 9.22 14.83
CA ASP A 149 -10.74 8.42 14.86
C ASP A 149 -11.94 9.31 14.52
N PRO A 150 -12.41 9.28 13.26
CA PRO A 150 -13.47 10.18 12.83
C PRO A 150 -14.82 9.82 13.47
N PRO A 151 -15.73 10.80 13.60
CA PRO A 151 -17.08 10.56 14.12
C PRO A 151 -17.80 9.47 13.29
N PRO A 152 -18.74 8.71 13.88
CA PRO A 152 -19.39 7.58 13.21
C PRO A 152 -19.99 7.89 11.83
N LEU A 153 -20.46 9.13 11.63
CA LEU A 153 -21.02 9.60 10.35
C LEU A 153 -19.97 9.61 9.21
N LEU A 154 -18.75 10.07 9.50
CA LEU A 154 -17.62 10.09 8.56
C LEU A 154 -17.05 8.70 8.32
N ARG A 155 -17.14 7.79 9.30
CA ARG A 155 -16.55 6.43 9.21
C ARG A 155 -17.32 5.48 8.29
N LYS A 156 -18.63 5.68 8.08
CA LYS A 156 -19.50 4.68 7.43
C LYS A 156 -20.24 5.16 6.17
N ARG A 157 -20.78 6.38 6.16
CA ARG A 157 -21.71 6.82 5.08
C ARG A 157 -21.23 8.05 4.31
N TYR A 158 -20.37 8.87 4.90
CA TYR A 158 -19.98 10.16 4.34
C TYR A 158 -18.47 10.38 4.41
N ASP A 159 -17.69 9.56 3.69
CA ASP A 159 -16.26 9.85 3.56
C ASP A 159 -16.08 11.11 2.69
N LEU A 160 -15.22 12.04 3.13
CA LEU A 160 -14.98 13.35 2.47
C LEU A 160 -14.24 13.23 1.12
N GLY A 161 -14.08 12.02 0.60
CA GLY A 161 -13.38 11.71 -0.65
C GLY A 161 -11.86 11.65 -0.48
N GLU A 162 -11.12 12.05 -1.51
CA GLU A 162 -9.66 12.03 -1.45
C GLU A 162 -9.10 13.05 -0.44
N PRO A 163 -8.06 12.69 0.33
CA PRO A 163 -7.31 13.62 1.18
C PRO A 163 -6.79 14.84 0.43
N VAL A 164 -6.69 15.98 1.12
CA VAL A 164 -6.28 17.27 0.55
C VAL A 164 -4.90 17.20 -0.12
N GLU A 165 -3.94 16.46 0.47
CA GLU A 165 -2.60 16.28 -0.10
C GLU A 165 -2.66 15.60 -1.47
N ILE A 166 -3.46 14.53 -1.58
CA ILE A 166 -3.62 13.78 -2.83
C ILE A 166 -4.30 14.65 -3.89
N ARG A 167 -5.35 15.41 -3.52
CA ARG A 167 -6.00 16.36 -4.45
C ARG A 167 -5.04 17.42 -4.97
N ARG A 168 -4.18 17.97 -4.08
CA ARG A 168 -3.16 18.94 -4.48
C ARG A 168 -2.14 18.32 -5.43
N LEU A 169 -1.66 17.11 -5.13
CA LEU A 169 -0.73 16.38 -5.99
C LEU A 169 -1.34 16.06 -7.35
N ALA A 170 -2.59 15.62 -7.41
CA ALA A 170 -3.30 15.38 -8.66
C ALA A 170 -3.42 16.67 -9.50
N ARG A 171 -3.71 17.81 -8.84
CA ARG A 171 -3.74 19.11 -9.52
C ARG A 171 -2.37 19.48 -10.09
N PHE A 172 -1.28 19.25 -9.36
CA PHE A 172 0.07 19.54 -9.85
C PHE A 172 0.51 18.58 -10.94
N ALA A 173 0.13 17.29 -10.87
CA ALA A 173 0.44 16.30 -11.90
C ALA A 173 -0.24 16.61 -13.24
N ASN A 174 -1.47 17.15 -13.19
CA ASN A 174 -2.26 17.49 -14.37
C ASN A 174 -2.15 18.98 -14.78
N MET A 175 -1.16 19.70 -14.24
CA MET A 175 -0.99 21.14 -14.49
C MET A 175 -0.40 21.39 -15.88
N ALA A 176 -0.93 22.39 -16.59
CA ALA A 176 -0.37 22.80 -17.87
C ALA A 176 1.04 23.41 -17.67
N PRO A 177 1.99 23.19 -18.60
CA PRO A 177 3.35 23.71 -18.49
C PRO A 177 3.42 25.23 -18.25
N ASP A 178 2.53 26.01 -18.88
CA ASP A 178 2.48 27.48 -18.75
C ASP A 178 1.99 27.94 -17.38
N GLU A 179 1.10 27.17 -16.75
CA GLU A 179 0.65 27.43 -15.39
C GLU A 179 1.77 27.11 -14.38
N ALA A 180 2.46 25.99 -14.58
CA ALA A 180 3.63 25.62 -13.77
C ALA A 180 4.74 26.68 -13.89
N ALA A 181 5.02 27.17 -15.10
CA ALA A 181 6.00 28.22 -15.35
C ALA A 181 5.67 29.52 -14.58
N ARG A 182 4.40 29.96 -14.59
CA ARG A 182 3.96 31.15 -13.82
C ARG A 182 4.18 30.99 -12.31
N ILE A 183 3.89 29.81 -11.76
CA ILE A 183 4.11 29.54 -10.32
C ILE A 183 5.61 29.61 -9.98
N VAL A 184 6.46 29.00 -10.79
CA VAL A 184 7.92 29.01 -10.60
C VAL A 184 8.48 30.43 -10.74
N GLN A 185 8.04 31.18 -11.76
CA GLN A 185 8.44 32.58 -11.96
C GLN A 185 8.03 33.46 -10.77
N HIS A 186 6.80 33.32 -10.28
CA HIS A 186 6.34 34.05 -9.08
C HIS A 186 7.21 33.70 -7.86
N ALA A 187 7.46 32.42 -7.62
CA ALA A 187 8.32 31.96 -6.51
C ALA A 187 9.73 32.54 -6.61
N TYR A 188 10.31 32.59 -7.82
CA TYR A 188 11.63 33.17 -8.08
C TYR A 188 11.65 34.68 -7.86
N ARG A 189 10.62 35.42 -8.33
CA ARG A 189 10.48 36.86 -8.09
C ARG A 189 10.41 37.16 -6.59
N CYS A 190 9.61 36.40 -5.83
CA CYS A 190 9.56 36.52 -4.38
C CYS A 190 10.91 36.17 -3.71
N TYR A 191 11.61 35.14 -4.19
CA TYR A 191 12.96 34.80 -3.70
C TYR A 191 13.95 35.93 -3.92
N ARG A 192 14.01 36.47 -5.15
CA ARG A 192 14.87 37.62 -5.50
C ARG A 192 14.57 38.84 -4.64
N GLY A 193 13.29 39.17 -4.44
CA GLY A 193 12.86 40.26 -3.57
C GLY A 193 13.31 40.05 -2.11
N ARG A 194 13.12 38.83 -1.57
CA ARG A 194 13.60 38.50 -0.22
C ARG A 194 15.11 38.60 -0.09
N GLN A 195 15.88 38.11 -1.06
CA GLN A 195 17.34 38.21 -1.03
C GLN A 195 17.83 39.66 -1.12
N PHE A 196 17.18 40.48 -1.95
CA PHE A 196 17.46 41.91 -2.01
C PHE A 196 17.21 42.60 -0.65
N MET A 197 16.07 42.31 -0.01
CA MET A 197 15.76 42.83 1.32
C MET A 197 16.72 42.32 2.40
N ARG A 198 17.14 41.05 2.36
CA ARG A 198 18.17 40.54 3.27
C ARG A 198 19.48 41.28 3.13
N ARG A 199 19.92 41.58 1.90
CA ARG A 199 21.13 42.37 1.65
C ARG A 199 21.05 43.76 2.29
N ILE A 200 19.90 44.44 2.14
CA ILE A 200 19.66 45.73 2.80
C ILE A 200 19.66 45.61 4.32
N LEU A 201 19.01 44.58 4.87
CA LEU A 201 18.98 44.36 6.31
C LEU A 201 20.36 44.06 6.87
N ARG A 202 21.19 43.24 6.20
CA ARG A 202 22.57 42.97 6.60
C ARG A 202 23.44 44.23 6.60
N SER A 203 23.24 45.15 5.65
CA SER A 203 24.02 46.39 5.61
C SER A 203 23.59 47.40 6.68
N ARG A 204 22.34 47.34 7.15
CA ARG A 204 21.78 48.32 8.10
C ARG A 204 21.71 47.83 9.54
N ILE A 205 21.62 46.52 9.76
CA ILE A 205 21.43 45.92 11.09
C ILE A 205 22.71 45.22 11.53
N LYS A 206 23.31 45.71 12.61
CA LYS A 206 24.50 45.14 13.22
C LYS A 206 24.12 44.26 14.41
N LYS A 207 24.71 43.07 14.51
CA LYS A 207 24.62 42.19 15.69
C LYS A 207 25.70 42.61 16.69
N LEU A 208 25.30 43.08 17.86
CA LEU A 208 26.19 43.59 18.90
C LEU A 208 26.05 42.74 20.16
N TRP A 209 27.15 42.53 20.89
CA TRP A 209 27.15 41.80 22.16
C TRP A 209 26.95 42.78 23.31
N ASP A 210 26.00 42.48 24.19
CA ASP A 210 25.83 43.21 25.45
C ASP A 210 26.47 42.41 26.59
N ALA A 211 27.53 42.97 27.17
CA ALA A 211 28.28 42.36 28.27
C ALA A 211 27.48 42.31 29.58
N THR A 212 26.47 43.16 29.76
CA THR A 212 25.66 43.21 30.99
C THR A 212 24.59 42.12 31.04
N THR A 213 23.98 41.82 29.90
CA THR A 213 22.92 40.80 29.78
C THR A 213 23.40 39.46 29.23
N GLY A 214 24.63 39.39 28.69
CA GLY A 214 25.21 38.19 28.11
C GLY A 214 24.48 37.71 26.86
N ARG A 215 23.87 38.62 26.09
CA ARG A 215 23.09 38.32 24.89
C ARG A 215 23.45 39.26 23.74
N TYR A 216 23.22 38.79 22.52
CA TYR A 216 23.31 39.64 21.33
C TYR A 216 22.02 40.43 21.12
N TYR A 217 22.15 41.71 20.77
CA TYR A 217 21.06 42.56 20.28
C TYR A 217 21.35 43.04 18.86
N TYR A 218 20.30 43.44 18.15
CA TYR A 218 20.35 43.90 16.77
C TYR A 218 20.12 45.41 16.72
N TYR A 219 21.15 46.16 16.32
CA TYR A 219 21.12 47.61 16.22
C TYR A 219 20.94 48.05 14.77
N ASN A 220 19.92 48.86 14.51
CA ASN A 220 19.74 49.48 13.21
C ASN A 220 20.58 50.76 13.12
N ALA A 221 21.64 50.73 12.31
CA ALA A 221 22.56 51.85 12.13
C ALA A 221 21.92 53.10 11.50
N THR A 222 20.74 52.95 10.88
CA THR A 222 20.04 54.04 10.19
C THR A 222 19.01 54.73 11.10
N THR A 223 18.18 53.95 11.80
CA THR A 223 17.15 54.49 12.70
C THR A 223 17.64 54.70 14.13
N LYS A 224 18.84 54.19 14.45
CA LYS A 224 19.45 54.19 15.78
C LYS A 224 18.65 53.43 16.85
N GLU A 225 17.72 52.57 16.43
CA GLU A 225 16.93 51.73 17.31
C GLU A 225 17.64 50.39 17.57
N SER A 226 17.44 49.84 18.77
CA SER A 226 17.93 48.51 19.15
C SER A 226 16.74 47.55 19.38
N SER A 227 16.90 46.30 18.94
CA SER A 227 15.92 45.24 19.16
C SER A 227 16.61 43.96 19.61
N TRP A 228 15.97 43.26 20.55
CA TRP A 228 16.41 41.95 21.02
C TRP A 228 15.97 40.81 20.10
N GLU A 229 15.10 41.09 19.12
CA GLU A 229 14.60 40.10 18.18
C GLU A 229 15.33 40.16 16.83
N LYS A 230 15.78 39.01 16.32
CA LYS A 230 16.36 38.91 14.98
C LYS A 230 15.28 39.24 13.94
N PRO A 231 15.51 40.17 13.00
CA PRO A 231 14.54 40.51 11.97
C PRO A 231 14.05 39.26 11.22
N ARG A 232 12.73 39.16 11.00
CA ARG A 232 12.08 37.93 10.46
C ARG A 232 12.72 37.38 9.19
N LEU A 233 13.22 38.26 8.32
CA LEU A 233 13.87 37.87 7.06
C LEU A 233 15.27 37.24 7.25
N LEU A 234 15.90 37.41 8.42
CA LEU A 234 17.23 36.88 8.76
C LEU A 234 17.19 35.62 9.66
N LEU A 235 16.01 35.12 10.07
CA LEU A 235 15.90 33.99 11.01
C LEU A 235 16.56 32.69 10.52
N HIS A 236 16.56 32.42 9.21
CA HIS A 236 17.05 31.17 8.60
C HIS A 236 18.27 31.38 7.69
N ASP A 237 19.05 32.41 7.97
CA ASP A 237 20.24 32.77 7.21
C ASP A 237 21.47 32.11 7.87
N GLU A 238 21.82 30.91 7.42
CA GLU A 238 22.92 30.04 7.92
C GLU A 238 24.33 30.55 7.54
N GLY A 239 24.48 31.84 7.23
CA GLY A 239 25.66 32.38 6.56
C GLY A 239 26.86 32.64 7.47
N ASP A 240 26.69 32.84 8.77
CA ASP A 240 27.74 33.46 9.63
C ASP A 240 27.83 32.91 11.06
N ASP A 241 27.30 31.70 11.37
CA ASP A 241 27.44 31.10 12.72
C ASP A 241 28.73 30.27 12.89
N GLU A 242 29.87 30.79 12.41
CA GLU A 242 31.20 30.18 12.57
C GLU A 242 32.17 31.11 13.33
N ILE A 243 31.81 31.58 14.52
CA ILE A 243 32.79 32.07 15.53
C ILE A 243 32.38 31.58 16.93
N GLN A 244 33.32 30.92 17.61
CA GLN A 244 33.23 30.21 18.89
C GLN A 244 32.57 30.97 20.06
N GLY A 245 31.83 30.20 20.86
CA GLY A 245 31.62 30.42 22.30
C GLY A 245 31.30 29.07 22.98
N PRO A 246 31.86 28.74 24.16
CA PRO A 246 31.75 27.41 24.75
C PRO A 246 30.35 27.17 25.30
N LYS A 247 29.57 26.30 24.66
CA LYS A 247 28.34 25.78 25.23
C LYS A 247 28.67 24.71 26.26
N VAL A 248 28.58 25.08 27.53
CA VAL A 248 28.44 24.17 28.66
C VAL A 248 27.07 23.48 28.52
N GLY A 249 27.09 22.28 27.95
CA GLY A 249 25.95 21.37 27.96
C GLY A 249 26.04 20.48 29.19
N ARG A 250 25.15 20.71 30.16
CA ARG A 250 24.82 19.71 31.20
C ARG A 250 24.23 18.47 30.53
N GLY A 251 24.56 17.32 31.12
CA GLY A 251 24.46 16.01 30.49
C GLY A 251 23.04 15.55 30.19
N ASP A 252 22.96 14.61 29.25
CA ASP A 252 22.27 13.37 29.56
C ASP A 252 23.07 12.20 28.97
N THR A 253 23.60 11.37 29.86
CA THR A 253 24.32 10.13 29.58
C THR A 253 23.35 8.98 29.71
N SER A 254 23.11 8.23 28.63
CA SER A 254 22.75 6.80 28.76
C SER A 254 23.00 6.05 27.45
N THR A 255 24.12 5.32 27.46
CA THR A 255 24.35 3.98 26.91
C THR A 255 23.49 3.48 25.73
N ASN A 256 24.11 3.34 24.55
CA ASN A 256 24.24 2.01 23.90
C ASN A 256 25.20 2.09 22.72
N ALA A 257 26.45 1.72 22.97
CA ALA A 257 27.52 1.63 21.98
C ALA A 257 27.72 0.17 21.56
N GLN A 258 26.71 -0.41 20.89
CA GLN A 258 26.86 -1.69 20.20
C GLN A 258 26.56 -1.54 18.71
N GLY A 259 27.64 -1.57 17.91
CA GLY A 259 27.67 -2.17 16.59
C GLY A 259 26.62 -1.75 15.56
N ARG A 260 26.58 -0.47 15.15
CA ARG A 260 25.93 -0.11 13.88
C ARG A 260 26.71 -0.71 12.71
N ARG A 261 26.36 -1.94 12.30
CA ARG A 261 26.60 -2.43 10.94
C ARG A 261 25.97 -1.42 9.99
N ARG A 262 26.80 -0.65 9.29
CA ARG A 262 26.37 0.29 8.25
C ARG A 262 25.78 -0.51 7.09
N HIS A 263 24.49 -0.74 7.11
CA HIS A 263 23.77 -1.24 5.94
C HIS A 263 24.00 -0.25 4.80
N ALA A 264 24.48 -0.75 3.66
CA ALA A 264 24.53 0.02 2.42
C ALA A 264 23.14 0.61 2.18
N VAL A 265 23.03 1.94 2.24
CA VAL A 265 21.77 2.65 2.04
C VAL A 265 21.33 2.37 0.60
N LYS A 266 20.44 1.38 0.43
CA LYS A 266 19.82 1.10 -0.86
C LYS A 266 19.13 2.38 -1.32
N LEU A 267 19.52 2.88 -2.47
CA LEU A 267 18.86 4.02 -3.09
C LEU A 267 17.39 3.64 -3.33
N ARG A 268 16.46 4.42 -2.77
CA ARG A 268 15.02 4.16 -2.92
C ARG A 268 14.63 4.34 -4.40
N PRO A 269 13.96 3.36 -5.04
CA PRO A 269 13.53 3.46 -6.44
C PRO A 269 12.70 4.70 -6.74
N GLU A 270 11.87 5.11 -5.77
CA GLU A 270 11.01 6.29 -5.81
C GLU A 270 11.73 7.59 -6.17
N LYS A 271 13.03 7.69 -5.85
CA LYS A 271 13.85 8.87 -6.14
C LYS A 271 14.22 9.01 -7.63
N PHE A 272 13.94 8.00 -8.44
CA PHE A 272 14.23 7.94 -9.87
C PHE A 272 12.97 7.83 -10.75
N ASN A 273 11.77 8.00 -10.18
CA ASN A 273 10.52 7.82 -10.93
C ASN A 273 10.26 8.91 -11.98
N ASN A 274 10.76 10.13 -11.74
CA ASN A 274 10.59 11.28 -12.64
C ASN A 274 11.96 11.80 -13.11
N GLU A 275 12.06 12.31 -14.34
CA GLU A 275 13.32 12.81 -14.90
C GLU A 275 13.95 13.92 -14.05
N GLU A 276 13.15 14.87 -13.55
CA GLU A 276 13.63 15.95 -12.68
C GLU A 276 14.05 15.47 -11.28
N ALA A 277 13.38 14.44 -10.75
CA ALA A 277 13.73 13.84 -9.47
C ALA A 277 15.02 13.02 -9.59
N ALA A 278 15.16 12.27 -10.70
CA ALA A 278 16.37 11.57 -11.08
C ALA A 278 17.53 12.54 -11.29
N ALA A 279 17.32 13.66 -12.00
CA ALA A 279 18.36 14.67 -12.22
C ALA A 279 18.82 15.29 -10.89
N ARG A 280 17.90 15.69 -10.01
CA ARG A 280 18.24 16.25 -8.69
C ARG A 280 18.99 15.24 -7.81
N THR A 281 18.59 13.98 -7.82
CA THR A 281 19.26 12.93 -7.04
C THR A 281 20.64 12.60 -7.59
N ILE A 282 20.80 12.51 -8.91
CA ILE A 282 22.10 12.34 -9.56
C ILE A 282 23.02 13.52 -9.25
N GLN A 283 22.53 14.76 -9.36
CA GLN A 283 23.29 15.96 -9.02
C GLN A 283 23.71 16.00 -7.55
N ALA A 284 22.82 15.64 -6.63
CA ALA A 284 23.13 15.57 -5.20
C ALA A 284 24.18 14.49 -4.89
N LEU A 285 24.06 13.32 -5.52
CA LEU A 285 25.04 12.24 -5.41
C LEU A 285 26.40 12.68 -5.95
N TYR A 286 26.43 13.37 -7.10
CA TYR A 286 27.65 13.90 -7.68
C TYR A 286 28.30 14.96 -6.78
N ARG A 287 27.53 15.92 -6.24
CA ARG A 287 28.05 16.92 -5.29
C ARG A 287 28.68 16.26 -4.07
N ARG A 288 28.01 15.25 -3.51
CA ARG A 288 28.54 14.47 -2.37
C ARG A 288 29.81 13.69 -2.73
N PHE A 289 29.88 13.14 -3.94
CA PHE A 289 31.09 12.48 -4.43
C PHE A 289 32.23 13.48 -4.61
N ALA A 290 31.98 14.64 -5.22
CA ALA A 290 32.96 15.68 -5.46
C ALA A 290 33.53 16.24 -4.15
N THR A 291 32.67 16.53 -3.16
CA THR A 291 33.12 16.99 -1.84
C THR A 291 33.95 15.93 -1.12
N ARG A 292 33.53 14.65 -1.19
CA ARG A 292 34.30 13.54 -0.60
C ARG A 292 35.65 13.35 -1.28
N LYS A 293 35.72 13.47 -2.60
CA LYS A 293 36.98 13.40 -3.37
C LYS A 293 37.94 14.51 -2.96
N MET A 294 37.45 15.76 -2.92
CA MET A 294 38.24 16.92 -2.49
C MET A 294 38.75 16.77 -1.06
N MET A 295 37.90 16.31 -0.15
CA MET A 295 38.27 16.04 1.25
C MET A 295 39.37 14.98 1.35
N LEU A 296 39.24 13.85 0.63
CA LEU A 296 40.26 12.80 0.65
C LEU A 296 41.58 13.30 0.07
N GLU A 297 41.54 14.14 -0.95
CA GLU A 297 42.75 14.77 -1.50
C GLU A 297 43.45 15.66 -0.46
N LEU A 298 42.70 16.46 0.30
CA LEU A 298 43.25 17.23 1.41
C LEU A 298 43.85 16.33 2.50
N LEU A 299 43.17 15.24 2.85
CA LEU A 299 43.68 14.27 3.81
C LEU A 299 44.96 13.57 3.34
N SER A 300 45.07 13.27 2.04
CA SER A 300 46.28 12.70 1.45
C SER A 300 47.48 13.65 1.49
N ARG A 301 47.24 14.97 1.57
CA ARG A 301 48.31 15.97 1.74
C ARG A 301 48.68 16.15 3.21
N ARG A 302 47.71 15.98 4.12
CA ARG A 302 47.85 16.22 5.56
C ARG A 302 48.41 15.01 6.32
N TYR A 303 47.99 13.81 5.98
CA TYR A 303 48.35 12.59 6.71
C TYR A 303 49.37 11.74 5.95
N ARG A 304 50.33 11.18 6.67
CA ARG A 304 51.31 10.20 6.17
C ARG A 304 51.24 8.95 7.04
N LYS A 305 51.33 7.77 6.43
CA LYS A 305 51.40 6.50 7.18
C LYS A 305 52.84 6.01 7.15
N LEU A 306 53.54 6.07 8.26
CA LEU A 306 54.98 5.79 8.38
C LEU A 306 55.19 4.50 9.18
N ARG A 307 56.37 3.87 9.06
CA ARG A 307 56.76 2.77 9.93
C ARG A 307 57.62 3.30 11.07
N ASP A 308 57.32 2.85 12.28
CA ASP A 308 58.20 3.07 13.42
C ASP A 308 59.47 2.20 13.28
N PRO A 309 60.68 2.77 13.39
CA PRO A 309 61.94 2.03 13.27
C PRO A 309 62.14 0.94 14.31
N VAL A 310 61.52 1.07 15.50
CA VAL A 310 61.72 0.13 16.61
C VAL A 310 60.72 -1.03 16.53
N SER A 311 59.42 -0.72 16.42
CA SER A 311 58.37 -1.74 16.40
C SER A 311 58.04 -2.29 15.01
N GLY A 312 58.48 -1.61 13.94
CA GLY A 312 58.10 -1.92 12.56
C GLY A 312 56.61 -1.67 12.25
N GLN A 313 55.82 -1.21 13.22
CA GLN A 313 54.37 -1.02 13.06
C GLN A 313 54.05 0.31 12.35
N PRO A 314 52.98 0.34 11.53
CA PRO A 314 52.57 1.57 10.86
C PRO A 314 51.84 2.52 11.82
N TYR A 315 52.20 3.80 11.78
CA TYR A 315 51.51 4.88 12.49
C TYR A 315 51.15 6.02 11.52
N TYR A 316 50.17 6.84 11.89
CA TYR A 316 49.72 7.98 11.09
C TYR A 316 50.25 9.28 11.67
N TYR A 317 51.00 10.03 10.86
CA TYR A 317 51.54 11.34 11.19
C TYR A 317 50.74 12.44 10.48
N ASP A 318 50.24 13.40 11.26
CA ASP A 318 49.61 14.63 10.76
C ASP A 318 50.69 15.70 10.55
N SER A 319 50.98 16.03 9.29
CA SER A 319 52.03 16.99 8.95
C SER A 319 51.66 18.44 9.26
N VAL A 320 50.38 18.73 9.53
CA VAL A 320 49.90 20.09 9.85
C VAL A 320 49.85 20.28 11.37
N ALA A 321 49.36 19.28 12.10
CA ALA A 321 49.29 19.33 13.57
C ALA A 321 50.61 18.90 14.25
N GLY A 322 51.54 18.28 13.51
CA GLY A 322 52.79 17.76 14.06
C GLY A 322 52.62 16.55 14.99
N ALA A 323 51.45 15.90 14.98
CA ALA A 323 51.09 14.84 15.91
C ALA A 323 51.11 13.45 15.24
N ALA A 324 51.62 12.46 15.97
CA ALA A 324 51.60 11.06 15.56
C ALA A 324 50.50 10.29 16.30
N THR A 325 49.81 9.40 15.59
CA THR A 325 48.73 8.56 16.14
C THR A 325 48.86 7.13 15.63
N TRP A 326 48.74 6.16 16.53
CA TRP A 326 48.74 4.73 16.18
C TRP A 326 47.40 4.27 15.59
N PHE A 327 46.33 5.04 15.81
CA PHE A 327 44.99 4.74 15.32
C PHE A 327 44.70 5.47 14.02
N LYS A 328 44.10 4.76 13.05
CA LYS A 328 43.68 5.37 11.78
C LYS A 328 42.72 6.54 12.03
N PRO A 329 43.03 7.75 11.53
CA PRO A 329 42.17 8.91 11.71
C PRO A 329 40.74 8.66 11.23
N ALA A 330 39.75 8.91 12.08
CA ALA A 330 38.34 8.66 11.77
C ALA A 330 37.86 9.38 10.49
N VAL A 331 38.48 10.52 10.16
CA VAL A 331 38.21 11.33 8.96
C VAL A 331 38.46 10.58 7.64
N LEU A 332 39.42 9.64 7.60
CA LEU A 332 39.68 8.77 6.44
C LEU A 332 38.48 7.84 6.16
N GLY A 333 37.69 7.51 7.18
CA GLY A 333 36.54 6.62 7.07
C GLY A 333 36.95 5.22 6.61
N ASP A 334 36.36 4.74 5.52
CA ASP A 334 36.64 3.40 4.98
C ASP A 334 37.93 3.34 4.14
N TYR A 335 38.52 4.50 3.81
CA TYR A 335 39.79 4.58 3.08
C TYR A 335 40.98 4.43 4.03
N ASP A 336 42.14 4.11 3.47
CA ASP A 336 43.42 4.05 4.17
C ASP A 336 44.52 4.72 3.32
N LEU A 337 45.73 4.85 3.86
CA LEU A 337 46.92 5.36 3.18
C LEU A 337 47.93 4.23 2.96
N GLU A 338 48.65 4.27 1.84
CA GLU A 338 49.86 3.44 1.66
C GLU A 338 50.96 3.89 2.60
N LEU A 339 51.87 2.95 2.90
CA LEU A 339 53.10 3.27 3.61
C LEU A 339 53.88 4.31 2.82
N PHE A 340 54.18 5.41 3.48
CA PHE A 340 54.87 6.55 2.91
C PHE A 340 56.35 6.23 2.82
N ASP A 341 56.83 5.97 1.61
CA ASP A 341 58.21 5.76 1.26
C ASP A 341 58.85 7.07 0.78
N ASP A 342 60.09 7.36 1.18
CA ASP A 342 60.79 8.60 0.77
C ASP A 342 61.16 8.59 -0.74
N SER A 343 60.81 7.51 -1.45
CA SER A 343 60.98 7.28 -2.89
C SER A 343 59.78 7.66 -3.78
N GLY A 344 58.62 8.06 -3.21
CA GLY A 344 57.35 8.15 -3.93
C GLY A 344 56.91 9.54 -4.46
N THR A 345 56.99 9.73 -5.78
CA THR A 345 56.27 10.66 -6.68
C THR A 345 56.05 12.13 -6.23
N VAL A 346 56.92 13.02 -6.74
CA VAL A 346 56.71 14.47 -6.73
C VAL A 346 55.50 14.81 -7.62
N SER A 347 54.43 15.36 -7.04
CA SER A 347 53.33 15.93 -7.82
C SER A 347 53.83 17.16 -8.59
N GLU A 348 53.28 17.41 -9.78
CA GLU A 348 53.59 18.53 -10.71
C GLU A 348 53.56 19.95 -10.08
N SER A 349 53.11 20.07 -8.82
CA SER A 349 53.06 21.29 -8.00
C SER A 349 54.08 21.34 -6.84
N GLY A 350 55.07 20.42 -6.81
CA GLY A 350 56.15 20.39 -5.82
C GLY A 350 55.76 19.90 -4.42
N LYS A 351 54.51 19.50 -4.18
CA LYS A 351 54.01 19.07 -2.86
C LYS A 351 53.91 17.55 -2.74
N ARG A 352 54.55 16.98 -1.71
CA ARG A 352 54.51 15.55 -1.35
C ARG A 352 53.11 15.17 -0.83
N LYS A 353 52.53 14.06 -1.30
CA LYS A 353 51.20 13.55 -0.90
C LYS A 353 51.23 12.04 -0.71
N SER A 354 50.43 11.49 0.21
CA SER A 354 50.29 10.05 0.42
C SER A 354 49.31 9.41 -0.57
N THR A 355 49.54 8.14 -0.93
CA THR A 355 48.64 7.39 -1.82
C THR A 355 47.43 6.86 -1.03
N LEU A 356 46.22 7.12 -1.53
CA LEU A 356 44.98 6.64 -0.92
C LEU A 356 44.65 5.21 -1.38
N ILE A 357 44.46 4.31 -0.41
CA ILE A 357 43.94 2.97 -0.61
C ILE A 357 42.43 2.99 -0.40
N ALA A 358 41.68 2.55 -1.41
CA ALA A 358 40.24 2.33 -1.28
C ALA A 358 39.96 1.00 -0.54
N PRO A 359 38.88 0.91 0.27
CA PRO A 359 38.50 -0.33 0.90
C PRO A 359 38.29 -1.42 -0.15
N GLN A 360 38.81 -2.63 0.12
CA GLN A 360 38.55 -3.83 -0.68
C GLN A 360 37.10 -4.29 -0.46
N SER A 361 36.14 -3.52 -0.98
CA SER A 361 34.75 -3.95 -1.03
C SER A 361 34.61 -5.05 -2.06
N THR A 362 34.23 -6.25 -1.61
CA THR A 362 33.95 -7.43 -2.46
C THR A 362 32.95 -7.12 -3.58
N ALA A 363 32.01 -6.18 -3.35
CA ALA A 363 31.02 -5.77 -4.34
C ALA A 363 31.60 -4.88 -5.47
N PHE A 364 32.50 -3.95 -5.15
CA PHE A 364 33.17 -3.12 -6.18
C PHE A 364 34.25 -3.90 -6.94
N HIS A 365 34.92 -4.86 -6.27
CA HIS A 365 35.85 -5.76 -6.95
C HIS A 365 35.15 -6.69 -7.96
N ALA A 366 33.93 -7.15 -7.67
CA ALA A 366 33.14 -7.94 -8.61
C ALA A 366 32.76 -7.15 -9.87
N VAL A 367 32.41 -5.86 -9.73
CA VAL A 367 32.12 -4.97 -10.87
C VAL A 367 33.39 -4.63 -11.66
N ALA A 368 34.54 -4.51 -11.00
CA ALA A 368 35.84 -4.30 -11.65
C ALA A 368 36.35 -5.53 -12.43
N LYS A 369 35.94 -6.75 -12.04
CA LYS A 369 36.24 -8.02 -12.74
C LYS A 369 35.32 -8.32 -13.92
N LEU A 370 34.24 -7.57 -14.11
CA LEU A 370 33.47 -7.67 -15.36
C LEU A 370 34.36 -7.15 -16.50
N PRO A 371 34.50 -7.89 -17.61
CA PRO A 371 35.28 -7.39 -18.75
C PRO A 371 34.72 -6.02 -19.13
N ARG A 372 35.58 -5.00 -19.15
CA ARG A 372 35.23 -3.64 -19.59
C ARG A 372 34.93 -3.68 -21.08
N ILE A 373 33.70 -4.07 -21.42
CA ILE A 373 33.20 -4.06 -22.79
C ILE A 373 33.24 -2.60 -23.23
N SER A 374 34.09 -2.29 -24.22
CA SER A 374 34.19 -0.95 -24.77
C SER A 374 32.81 -0.46 -25.19
N GLU A 375 32.54 0.83 -25.05
CA GLU A 375 31.24 1.38 -25.42
C GLU A 375 30.88 1.05 -26.88
N ARG A 376 31.90 1.04 -27.75
CA ARG A 376 31.82 0.58 -29.15
C ARG A 376 31.39 -0.88 -29.28
N ALA A 377 31.90 -1.79 -28.45
CA ALA A 377 31.48 -3.19 -28.42
C ALA A 377 30.04 -3.35 -27.89
N ARG A 378 29.64 -2.55 -26.90
CA ARG A 378 28.26 -2.51 -26.38
C ARG A 378 27.27 -2.03 -27.44
N GLN A 379 27.60 -0.93 -28.13
CA GLN A 379 26.82 -0.39 -29.24
C GLN A 379 26.75 -1.37 -30.42
N LYS A 380 27.85 -2.04 -30.78
CA LYS A 380 27.88 -3.10 -31.81
C LYS A 380 26.99 -4.29 -31.45
N ARG A 381 27.01 -4.74 -30.19
CA ARG A 381 26.13 -5.81 -29.69
C ARG A 381 24.66 -5.39 -29.70
N HIS A 382 24.38 -4.14 -29.32
CA HIS A 382 23.03 -3.56 -29.36
C HIS A 382 22.50 -3.46 -30.80
N LYS A 383 23.31 -2.94 -31.73
CA LYS A 383 22.99 -2.86 -33.16
C LYS A 383 22.71 -4.25 -33.77
N ARG A 384 23.55 -5.25 -33.47
CA ARG A 384 23.33 -6.65 -33.88
C ARG A 384 22.05 -7.24 -33.30
N ARG A 385 21.71 -6.93 -32.05
CA ARG A 385 20.46 -7.35 -31.40
C ARG A 385 19.24 -6.73 -32.09
N LEU A 386 19.28 -5.43 -32.38
CA LEU A 386 18.22 -4.72 -33.11
C LEU A 386 18.06 -5.23 -34.53
N GLN A 387 19.17 -5.51 -35.23
CA GLN A 387 19.14 -6.09 -36.57
C GLN A 387 18.48 -7.48 -36.57
N ARG A 388 18.83 -8.34 -35.61
CA ARG A 388 18.16 -9.65 -35.43
C ARG A 388 16.68 -9.52 -35.10
N LEU A 389 16.28 -8.49 -34.34
CA LEU A 389 14.86 -8.23 -34.05
C LEU A 389 14.10 -7.72 -35.29
N ARG A 390 14.73 -6.92 -36.14
CA ARG A 390 14.15 -6.43 -37.40
C ARG A 390 14.00 -7.53 -38.45
N GLN A 391 14.93 -8.48 -38.49
CA GLN A 391 14.91 -9.61 -39.42
C GLN A 391 14.13 -10.83 -38.88
N MET A 392 13.51 -10.70 -37.71
CA MET A 392 12.77 -11.78 -37.07
C MET A 392 11.45 -12.05 -37.81
N SER A 393 11.19 -13.32 -38.13
CA SER A 393 9.89 -13.72 -38.68
C SER A 393 8.79 -13.59 -37.62
N ARG A 394 7.53 -13.45 -38.07
CA ARG A 394 6.37 -13.38 -37.17
C ARG A 394 6.30 -14.60 -36.24
N ASP A 395 6.63 -15.78 -36.74
CA ASP A 395 6.59 -17.04 -35.97
C ASP A 395 7.71 -17.15 -34.94
N GLU A 396 8.90 -16.64 -35.25
CA GLU A 396 10.01 -16.59 -34.29
C GLU A 396 9.70 -15.59 -33.16
N ALA A 397 9.12 -14.43 -33.51
CA ALA A 397 8.67 -13.44 -32.54
C ALA A 397 7.55 -14.00 -31.63
N ALA A 398 6.55 -14.65 -32.23
CA ALA A 398 5.46 -15.31 -31.50
C ALA A 398 6.01 -16.40 -30.56
N SER A 399 6.90 -17.26 -31.04
CA SER A 399 7.52 -18.33 -30.25
C SER A 399 8.29 -17.78 -29.04
N ARG A 400 9.02 -16.66 -29.20
CA ARG A 400 9.72 -16.00 -28.09
C ARG A 400 8.76 -15.41 -27.07
N LEU A 401 7.70 -14.74 -27.52
CA LEU A 401 6.67 -14.19 -26.63
C LEU A 401 5.95 -15.31 -25.86
N GLN A 402 5.61 -16.40 -26.54
CA GLN A 402 5.03 -17.57 -25.89
C GLN A 402 5.99 -18.20 -24.87
N ARG A 403 7.29 -18.35 -25.19
CA ARG A 403 8.29 -18.83 -24.22
C ARG A 403 8.40 -17.91 -23.00
N MET A 404 8.45 -16.59 -23.22
CA MET A 404 8.46 -15.61 -22.14
C MET A 404 7.21 -15.73 -21.26
N TRP A 405 6.04 -15.86 -21.88
CA TRP A 405 4.77 -16.00 -21.17
C TRP A 405 4.71 -17.32 -20.39
N ARG A 406 5.11 -18.45 -20.99
CA ARG A 406 5.18 -19.76 -20.32
C ARG A 406 6.12 -19.71 -19.12
N THR A 407 7.30 -19.10 -19.24
CA THR A 407 8.23 -18.91 -18.12
C THR A 407 7.64 -18.01 -17.03
N ARG A 408 6.96 -16.92 -17.40
CA ARG A 408 6.30 -16.03 -16.44
C ARG A 408 5.18 -16.76 -15.69
N ARG A 409 4.38 -17.54 -16.41
CA ARG A 409 3.29 -18.36 -15.87
C ARG A 409 3.84 -19.43 -14.91
N ALA A 410 4.82 -20.22 -15.33
CA ALA A 410 5.45 -21.25 -14.49
C ALA A 410 6.06 -20.65 -13.22
N LYS A 411 6.75 -19.51 -13.31
CA LYS A 411 7.25 -18.79 -12.14
C LYS A 411 6.13 -18.30 -11.21
N LYS A 412 4.98 -17.89 -11.74
CA LYS A 412 3.83 -17.48 -10.94
C LYS A 412 3.23 -18.68 -10.21
N GLU A 413 2.99 -19.78 -10.91
CA GLU A 413 2.47 -21.02 -10.33
C GLU A 413 3.40 -21.56 -9.23
N LEU A 414 4.71 -21.60 -9.48
CA LEU A 414 5.70 -22.00 -8.47
C LEU A 414 5.70 -21.07 -7.25
N ARG A 415 5.52 -19.76 -7.43
CA ARG A 415 5.39 -18.82 -6.30
C ARG A 415 4.14 -19.10 -5.47
N GLU A 416 3.00 -19.38 -6.09
CA GLU A 416 1.78 -19.73 -5.34
C GLU A 416 1.99 -21.00 -4.51
N LEU A 417 2.63 -22.03 -5.08
CA LEU A 417 2.99 -23.24 -4.35
C LEU A 417 3.93 -22.97 -3.18
N LEU A 418 4.91 -22.08 -3.36
CA LEU A 418 5.83 -21.68 -2.28
C LEU A 418 5.12 -20.88 -1.18
N PHE A 419 4.17 -20.01 -1.52
CA PHE A 419 3.37 -19.28 -0.52
C PHE A 419 2.46 -20.19 0.30
N ASP A 420 2.00 -21.31 -0.28
CA ASP A 420 1.24 -22.32 0.46
C ASP A 420 2.13 -23.24 1.31
N ALA A 421 3.33 -23.56 0.81
CA ALA A 421 4.26 -24.45 1.48
C ALA A 421 5.01 -23.80 2.66
N TYR A 422 5.28 -22.50 2.60
CA TYR A 422 6.04 -21.78 3.63
C TYR A 422 5.14 -21.06 4.63
N GLU A 423 5.55 -21.09 5.89
CA GLU A 423 4.97 -20.31 6.99
C GLU A 423 6.04 -19.40 7.60
N LYS A 424 5.63 -18.19 7.98
CA LYS A 424 6.49 -17.23 8.67
C LYS A 424 6.20 -17.33 10.17
N ILE A 425 7.22 -17.69 10.95
CA ILE A 425 7.09 -17.96 12.38
C ILE A 425 8.00 -17.00 13.15
N PHE A 426 7.46 -16.40 14.22
CA PHE A 426 8.21 -15.54 15.13
C PHE A 426 8.87 -16.39 16.21
N ASP A 427 10.18 -16.25 16.37
CA ASP A 427 10.93 -16.85 17.46
C ASP A 427 11.11 -15.83 18.61
N PRO A 428 10.48 -16.04 19.78
CA PRO A 428 10.56 -15.10 20.90
C PRO A 428 11.94 -15.07 21.57
N THR A 429 12.79 -16.08 21.38
CA THR A 429 14.13 -16.12 21.98
C THR A 429 15.12 -15.29 21.20
N THR A 430 15.03 -15.32 19.87
CA THR A 430 15.89 -14.54 18.98
C THR A 430 15.29 -13.19 18.60
N GLU A 431 13.99 -12.96 18.83
CA GLU A 431 13.21 -11.81 18.35
C GLU A 431 13.19 -11.67 16.81
N HIS A 432 13.44 -12.76 16.09
CA HIS A 432 13.49 -12.78 14.62
C HIS A 432 12.43 -13.72 14.03
N PHE A 433 12.07 -13.48 12.78
CA PHE A 433 11.22 -14.40 12.02
C PHE A 433 12.08 -15.43 11.29
N TYR A 434 11.61 -16.66 11.27
CA TYR A 434 12.10 -17.70 10.37
C TYR A 434 10.98 -18.23 9.46
N TYR A 435 11.38 -18.82 8.35
CA TYR A 435 10.50 -19.38 7.34
C TYR A 435 10.55 -20.91 7.40
N TYR A 436 9.44 -21.50 7.79
CA TYR A 436 9.29 -22.95 7.92
C TYR A 436 8.60 -23.52 6.69
N ASN A 437 9.21 -24.50 6.04
CA ASN A 437 8.57 -25.22 4.95
C ASN A 437 7.78 -26.41 5.48
N ARG A 438 6.46 -26.34 5.43
CA ARG A 438 5.54 -27.37 5.92
C ARG A 438 5.66 -28.71 5.19
N LYS A 439 6.13 -28.69 3.93
CA LYS A 439 6.24 -29.90 3.09
C LYS A 439 7.54 -30.66 3.33
N THR A 440 8.63 -29.97 3.66
CA THR A 440 9.95 -30.58 3.87
C THR A 440 10.37 -30.62 5.34
N GLY A 441 9.70 -29.88 6.22
CA GLY A 441 10.04 -29.78 7.64
C GLY A 441 11.28 -28.91 7.93
N VAL A 442 11.83 -28.22 6.93
CA VAL A 442 13.06 -27.43 7.09
C VAL A 442 12.73 -25.98 7.41
N ALA A 443 13.35 -25.45 8.47
CA ALA A 443 13.33 -24.04 8.83
C ALA A 443 14.54 -23.30 8.24
N LYS A 444 14.32 -22.08 7.73
CA LYS A 444 15.39 -21.20 7.24
C LYS A 444 15.16 -19.77 7.72
N TRP A 445 16.24 -19.07 8.03
CA TRP A 445 16.20 -17.65 8.44
C TRP A 445 16.03 -16.69 7.26
N GLU A 446 16.32 -17.15 6.04
CA GLU A 446 16.21 -16.36 4.82
C GLU A 446 14.91 -16.66 4.06
N LYS A 447 14.26 -15.61 3.55
CA LYS A 447 13.07 -15.76 2.69
C LYS A 447 13.47 -16.51 1.41
N PRO A 448 12.69 -17.52 0.95
CA PRO A 448 13.00 -18.25 -0.27
C PRO A 448 13.24 -17.32 -1.46
N ALA A 449 14.31 -17.53 -2.23
CA ALA A 449 14.79 -16.61 -3.27
C ALA A 449 13.72 -16.21 -4.31
N LEU A 450 12.82 -17.13 -4.67
CA LEU A 450 11.72 -16.90 -5.62
C LEU A 450 10.59 -16.00 -5.06
N LEU A 451 10.57 -15.78 -3.74
CA LEU A 451 9.62 -14.92 -3.02
C LEU A 451 10.24 -13.56 -2.63
N VAL A 452 11.53 -13.35 -2.92
CA VAL A 452 12.22 -12.08 -2.69
C VAL A 452 11.82 -11.09 -3.79
N GLY A 453 11.23 -9.95 -3.41
CA GLY A 453 10.76 -8.90 -4.33
C GLY A 453 9.29 -9.01 -4.76
N ASP A 454 8.51 -9.94 -4.20
CA ASP A 454 7.04 -9.93 -4.23
C ASP A 454 6.54 -9.17 -2.98
N ASP A 455 5.58 -8.25 -3.15
CA ASP A 455 5.04 -7.40 -2.07
C ASP A 455 4.15 -8.18 -1.10
N ARG A 456 3.75 -9.41 -1.47
CA ARG A 456 2.99 -10.31 -0.60
C ARG A 456 3.89 -10.89 0.50
N ASP A 457 3.44 -10.77 1.74
CA ASP A 457 4.10 -11.44 2.86
C ASP A 457 3.61 -12.89 3.00
N ILE A 458 4.51 -13.76 3.48
CA ILE A 458 4.18 -15.17 3.74
C ILE A 458 3.25 -15.21 4.95
N LYS A 459 2.24 -16.11 4.92
CA LYS A 459 1.26 -16.22 6.01
C LYS A 459 1.97 -16.41 7.34
N GLU A 460 1.73 -15.51 8.28
CA GLU A 460 2.16 -15.65 9.65
C GLU A 460 1.28 -16.69 10.35
N THR A 461 1.91 -17.63 11.05
CA THR A 461 1.16 -18.58 11.87
C THR A 461 0.33 -17.80 12.89
N LYS A 462 -0.99 -18.03 12.94
CA LYS A 462 -1.84 -17.46 13.99
C LYS A 462 -1.31 -17.95 15.33
N ILE A 463 -0.61 -17.08 16.04
CA ILE A 463 -0.19 -17.33 17.42
C ILE A 463 -1.49 -17.64 18.17
N ILE A 464 -1.65 -18.89 18.63
CA ILE A 464 -2.70 -19.22 19.57
C ILE A 464 -2.36 -18.39 20.80
N LYS A 465 -3.10 -17.29 21.02
CA LYS A 465 -2.92 -16.47 22.22
C LYS A 465 -2.96 -17.42 23.41
N ARG A 466 -1.90 -17.42 24.22
CA ARG A 466 -1.91 -18.15 25.48
C ARG A 466 -3.19 -17.75 26.21
N ARG A 467 -3.99 -18.73 26.63
CA ARG A 467 -5.26 -18.47 27.34
C ARG A 467 -5.05 -17.66 28.62
N ARG A 468 -3.82 -17.64 29.16
CA ARG A 468 -3.41 -16.85 30.33
C ARG A 468 -2.23 -15.96 29.96
N SER A 469 -2.24 -14.73 30.46
CA SER A 469 -1.18 -13.74 30.26
C SER A 469 0.09 -14.03 31.06
N HIS A 470 -0.01 -14.72 32.20
CA HIS A 470 1.12 -15.06 33.06
C HIS A 470 1.44 -16.56 33.09
N THR A 471 2.69 -16.91 33.41
CA THR A 471 3.13 -18.27 33.69
C THR A 471 2.77 -18.63 35.13
N VAL A 472 2.12 -19.79 35.33
CA VAL A 472 1.80 -20.29 36.68
C VAL A 472 3.09 -20.84 37.29
N THR A 473 3.62 -20.13 38.29
CA THR A 473 4.84 -20.52 39.01
C THR A 473 4.53 -21.15 40.37
N GLU A 474 3.40 -20.77 40.97
CA GLU A 474 3.01 -21.22 42.31
C GLU A 474 2.44 -22.65 42.30
N PRO A 475 2.98 -23.58 43.12
CA PRO A 475 2.53 -24.98 43.15
C PRO A 475 1.05 -25.13 43.52
N THR A 476 0.55 -24.28 44.42
CA THR A 476 -0.84 -24.31 44.89
C THR A 476 -1.81 -23.91 43.79
N GLU A 477 -1.49 -22.88 43.00
CA GLU A 477 -2.29 -22.49 41.85
C GLU A 477 -2.29 -23.60 40.79
N ALA A 478 -1.11 -24.16 40.48
CA ALA A 478 -0.99 -25.28 39.53
C ALA A 478 -1.88 -26.48 39.93
N LYS A 479 -1.89 -26.84 41.22
CA LYS A 479 -2.73 -27.92 41.76
C LYS A 479 -4.23 -27.65 41.54
N LEU A 480 -4.71 -26.44 41.84
CA LEU A 480 -6.11 -26.06 41.64
C LEU A 480 -6.52 -26.13 40.16
N LEU A 481 -5.63 -25.75 39.25
CA LEU A 481 -5.86 -25.81 37.82
C LEU A 481 -5.93 -27.24 37.28
N VAL A 482 -5.03 -28.10 37.75
CA VAL A 482 -5.05 -29.52 37.42
C VAL A 482 -6.34 -30.15 37.94
N PHE A 483 -6.77 -29.85 39.16
CA PHE A 483 -8.04 -30.35 39.69
C PHE A 483 -9.25 -29.86 38.91
N ALA A 484 -9.31 -28.58 38.57
CA ALA A 484 -10.38 -28.05 37.72
C ALA A 484 -10.38 -28.74 36.35
N PHE A 485 -9.21 -28.92 35.75
CA PHE A 485 -9.06 -29.64 34.48
C PHE A 485 -9.56 -31.09 34.58
N MET A 486 -9.15 -31.82 35.61
CA MET A 486 -9.56 -33.21 35.84
C MET A 486 -11.06 -33.35 36.06
N ARG A 487 -11.68 -32.44 36.83
CA ARG A 487 -13.15 -32.42 37.01
C ARG A 487 -13.87 -32.18 35.69
N CYS A 488 -13.41 -31.22 34.89
CA CYS A 488 -13.96 -30.98 33.56
C CYS A 488 -13.68 -32.14 32.58
N ALA A 489 -12.59 -32.87 32.73
CA ALA A 489 -12.30 -34.05 31.92
C ALA A 489 -13.26 -35.20 32.28
N ALA A 490 -13.45 -35.47 33.57
CA ALA A 490 -14.40 -36.48 34.05
C ALA A 490 -15.84 -36.17 33.61
N ALA A 491 -16.31 -34.93 33.79
CA ALA A 491 -17.64 -34.51 33.33
C ALA A 491 -17.82 -34.64 31.82
N ARG A 492 -16.75 -34.43 31.04
CA ARG A 492 -16.79 -34.63 29.58
C ARG A 492 -16.87 -36.10 29.21
N LEU A 493 -16.11 -36.97 29.87
CA LEU A 493 -16.21 -38.42 29.64
C LEU A 493 -17.61 -38.93 29.95
N GLU A 494 -18.21 -38.47 31.05
CA GLU A 494 -19.57 -38.84 31.42
C GLU A 494 -20.61 -38.34 30.41
N LEU A 495 -20.47 -37.10 29.92
CA LEU A 495 -21.31 -36.59 28.84
C LEU A 495 -21.18 -37.45 27.57
N HIS A 496 -19.96 -37.89 27.21
CA HIS A 496 -19.77 -38.75 26.04
C HIS A 496 -20.40 -40.13 26.23
N ARG A 497 -20.31 -40.70 27.43
CA ARG A 497 -20.99 -41.96 27.79
C ARG A 497 -22.50 -41.83 27.57
N LEU A 498 -23.12 -40.79 28.13
CA LEU A 498 -24.55 -40.51 27.97
C LEU A 498 -24.95 -40.26 26.51
N LEU A 499 -24.12 -39.54 25.74
CA LEU A 499 -24.38 -39.29 24.33
C LEU A 499 -24.28 -40.57 23.49
N LYS A 500 -23.35 -41.48 23.80
CA LYS A 500 -23.24 -42.79 23.15
C LYS A 500 -24.45 -43.68 23.46
N GLU A 501 -24.99 -43.57 24.67
CA GLU A 501 -26.21 -44.27 25.06
C GLU A 501 -27.47 -43.68 24.43
N ARG A 502 -27.50 -42.39 24.12
CA ARG A 502 -28.69 -41.70 23.59
C ARG A 502 -28.72 -41.64 22.06
N ILE A 503 -27.58 -41.36 21.43
CA ILE A 503 -27.49 -41.08 20.00
C ILE A 503 -26.82 -42.26 19.29
N GLN A 504 -27.41 -42.69 18.18
CA GLN A 504 -26.89 -43.76 17.35
C GLN A 504 -26.48 -43.21 15.98
N LYS A 505 -25.30 -43.60 15.49
CA LYS A 505 -24.85 -43.29 14.14
C LYS A 505 -25.19 -44.47 13.25
N VAL A 506 -26.05 -44.26 12.25
CA VAL A 506 -26.61 -45.32 11.40
C VAL A 506 -26.20 -45.08 9.95
N PHE A 507 -25.80 -46.14 9.25
CA PHE A 507 -25.53 -46.08 7.82
C PHE A 507 -26.82 -46.28 7.02
N ASP A 508 -27.09 -45.39 6.08
CA ASP A 508 -28.19 -45.55 5.11
C ASP A 508 -27.64 -46.08 3.78
N PRO A 509 -27.96 -47.34 3.39
CA PRO A 509 -27.49 -47.95 2.14
C PRO A 509 -27.95 -47.21 0.88
N ASN A 510 -29.10 -46.54 0.93
CA ASN A 510 -29.69 -45.89 -0.25
C ASN A 510 -28.98 -44.58 -0.59
N SER A 511 -28.62 -43.80 0.44
CA SER A 511 -27.90 -42.54 0.28
C SER A 511 -26.38 -42.67 0.39
N GLN A 512 -25.87 -43.84 0.79
CA GLN A 512 -24.46 -44.10 1.12
C GLN A 512 -23.90 -43.10 2.15
N GLN A 513 -24.74 -42.62 3.06
CA GLN A 513 -24.37 -41.62 4.07
C GLN A 513 -24.76 -42.07 5.48
N TYR A 514 -24.03 -41.55 6.47
CA TYR A 514 -24.36 -41.75 7.87
C TYR A 514 -25.30 -40.64 8.35
N TYR A 515 -26.32 -41.01 9.13
CA TYR A 515 -27.14 -40.08 9.89
C TYR A 515 -27.09 -40.40 11.38
N TYR A 516 -27.48 -39.43 12.21
CA TYR A 516 -27.52 -39.55 13.66
C TYR A 516 -28.98 -39.61 14.10
N PHE A 517 -29.32 -40.64 14.84
CA PHE A 517 -30.65 -40.90 15.37
C PHE A 517 -30.65 -40.73 16.89
N ASP A 518 -31.55 -39.91 17.42
CA ASP A 518 -31.74 -39.75 18.87
C ASP A 518 -32.80 -40.76 19.34
N LYS A 519 -32.37 -41.77 20.11
CA LYS A 519 -33.21 -42.88 20.55
C LYS A 519 -34.31 -42.45 21.53
N LEU A 520 -34.15 -41.32 22.19
CA LEU A 520 -35.11 -40.84 23.19
C LEU A 520 -36.22 -40.00 22.57
N THR A 521 -35.91 -39.23 21.52
CA THR A 521 -36.88 -38.34 20.85
C THR A 521 -37.43 -38.93 19.54
N GLY A 522 -36.80 -39.98 19.02
CA GLY A 522 -37.17 -40.61 17.75
C GLY A 522 -36.83 -39.76 16.51
N GLN A 523 -36.03 -38.69 16.67
CA GLN A 523 -35.68 -37.78 15.59
C GLN A 523 -34.36 -38.18 14.92
N SER A 524 -34.28 -38.01 13.60
CA SER A 524 -33.07 -38.21 12.80
C SER A 524 -32.48 -36.89 12.30
N SER A 525 -31.15 -36.81 12.25
CA SER A 525 -30.41 -35.67 11.73
C SER A 525 -29.22 -36.13 10.90
N TRP A 526 -29.10 -35.61 9.68
CA TRP A 526 -27.93 -35.79 8.82
C TRP A 526 -26.69 -35.05 9.34
N LYS A 527 -26.87 -34.09 10.26
CA LYS A 527 -25.79 -33.33 10.87
C LYS A 527 -25.40 -33.93 12.21
N LYS A 528 -24.08 -34.08 12.42
CA LYS A 528 -23.50 -34.50 13.69
C LYS A 528 -23.91 -33.54 14.81
N PRO A 529 -24.43 -34.05 15.95
CA PRO A 529 -24.75 -33.23 17.11
C PRO A 529 -23.57 -32.37 17.57
N VAL A 530 -23.83 -31.08 17.79
CA VAL A 530 -22.81 -30.10 18.23
C VAL A 530 -22.18 -30.51 19.58
N THR A 531 -22.94 -31.24 20.41
CA THR A 531 -22.51 -31.73 21.72
C THR A 531 -21.35 -32.72 21.66
N LEU A 532 -21.22 -33.51 20.57
CA LEU A 532 -20.12 -34.45 20.36
C LEU A 532 -18.79 -33.75 19.98
N LYS A 533 -18.84 -32.50 19.52
CA LYS A 533 -17.67 -31.70 19.10
C LYS A 533 -16.69 -32.54 18.25
N GLY A 534 -15.45 -32.71 18.71
CA GLY A 534 -14.36 -33.41 18.02
C GLY A 534 -14.40 -34.94 18.13
N TYR A 535 -15.29 -35.52 18.94
CA TYR A 535 -15.42 -36.97 19.13
C TYR A 535 -16.55 -37.49 18.26
N ASP A 536 -16.41 -38.67 17.65
CA ASP A 536 -17.46 -39.26 16.82
C ASP A 536 -17.92 -40.61 17.39
N LEU A 537 -19.16 -40.98 17.08
CA LEU A 537 -19.75 -42.24 17.51
C LEU A 537 -19.37 -43.36 16.53
N THR A 538 -19.14 -44.56 17.06
CA THR A 538 -18.97 -45.75 16.24
C THR A 538 -20.29 -46.04 15.52
N PRO A 539 -20.27 -46.27 14.19
CA PRO A 539 -21.47 -46.64 13.47
C PRO A 539 -21.98 -47.99 13.96
N VAL A 540 -23.31 -48.13 14.00
CA VAL A 540 -24.00 -49.40 14.29
C VAL A 540 -24.47 -50.02 13.00
#